data_AF-A0A7H0VFM7-F1
#
_entry.id   AF-A0A7H0VFM7-F1
#
_cell.length_a   1.000
_cell.length_b   1.000
_cell.length_c   1.000
_cell.angle_alpha   90.00
_cell.angle_beta   90.00
_cell.angle_gamma   90.00
#
_symmetry.space_group_name_H-M   'P 1'
#
loop_
_entity.id
_entity.type
_entity.pdbx_description
1 polymer ?
#
loop_
_entity_poly.entity_id
_entity_poly.type
_entity_poly.pdbx_seq_one_letter_code
_entity_poly.pdbx_strand_id
1 'polypeptide(L)'
;MATIGMKTITTILLILTLNLVYGQDTLQFDVATPNGFKGQITDTRTIVYSGKLDLDFYKKHFFTPYHYPQKMVDTNHKNDTITKWNDSTKVGDFNTNWSYTITYDSLSRVTSYRYSACMICSQLPYEFHFIYNQLGQVIKMINKLNDKKTIEFKYDPAGNIVNVKEYHGSDLTKEIELINKK
;
A
#
# COMPACT_ATOMS: atom_id res chain seq x y z
N MET A 1 66.17 48.72 8.28
CA MET A 1 65.01 48.18 7.55
C MET A 1 65.02 46.67 7.72
N ALA A 2 64.05 46.13 8.45
CA ALA A 2 63.95 44.70 8.74
C ALA A 2 62.86 44.07 7.86
N THR A 3 63.22 43.04 7.11
CA THR A 3 62.31 42.27 6.24
C THR A 3 61.77 41.07 7.02
N ILE A 4 60.45 41.00 7.20
CA ILE A 4 59.76 39.89 7.86
C ILE A 4 59.41 38.85 6.80
N GLY A 5 60.03 37.66 6.89
CA GLY A 5 59.71 36.51 6.05
C GLY A 5 58.47 35.78 6.58
N MET A 6 57.38 35.80 5.81
CA MET A 6 56.13 35.10 6.11
C MET A 6 56.22 33.64 5.65
N LYS A 7 56.18 32.68 6.57
CA LYS A 7 56.08 31.25 6.26
C LYS A 7 54.61 30.88 6.07
N THR A 8 54.24 30.46 4.87
CA THR A 8 52.93 29.88 4.57
C THR A 8 52.86 28.44 5.10
N ILE A 9 51.93 28.19 6.02
CA ILE A 9 51.56 26.84 6.48
C ILE A 9 50.40 26.38 5.61
N THR A 10 50.63 25.38 4.76
CA THR A 10 49.58 24.77 3.93
C THR A 10 48.89 23.67 4.72
N THR A 11 47.71 23.96 5.27
CA THR A 11 46.87 22.96 5.92
C THR A 11 46.15 22.13 4.84
N ILE A 12 46.51 20.85 4.71
CA ILE A 12 45.80 19.89 3.85
C ILE A 12 44.54 19.45 4.59
N LEU A 13 43.38 19.94 4.14
CA LEU A 13 42.06 19.53 4.62
C LEU A 13 41.68 18.22 3.91
N LEU A 14 41.83 17.09 4.62
CA LEU A 14 41.39 15.78 4.13
C LEU A 14 39.87 15.69 4.28
N ILE A 15 39.12 15.89 3.19
CA ILE A 15 37.67 15.73 3.17
C ILE A 15 37.36 14.24 3.01
N LEU A 16 36.98 13.58 4.10
CA LEU A 16 36.43 12.21 4.08
C LEU A 16 34.98 12.29 3.57
N THR A 17 34.74 11.99 2.30
CA THR A 17 33.38 11.78 1.79
C THR A 17 32.92 10.37 2.18
N LEU A 18 32.15 10.25 3.27
CA LEU A 18 31.35 9.05 3.53
C LEU A 18 30.28 8.94 2.44
N ASN A 19 30.51 8.10 1.45
CA ASN A 19 29.43 7.62 0.58
C ASN A 19 28.56 6.68 1.42
N LEU A 20 27.45 7.21 1.94
CA LEU A 20 26.36 6.38 2.44
C LEU A 20 25.75 5.66 1.24
N VAL A 21 26.28 4.48 0.93
CA VAL A 21 25.59 3.54 0.05
C VAL A 21 24.38 3.06 0.84
N TYR A 22 23.24 3.70 0.64
CA TYR A 22 21.97 3.11 1.02
C TYR A 22 21.80 1.84 0.18
N GLY A 23 22.21 0.70 0.74
CA GLY A 23 22.02 -0.60 0.11
C GLY A 23 20.54 -0.77 -0.16
N GLN A 24 20.17 -0.83 -1.43
CA GLN A 24 18.82 -1.21 -1.80
C GLN A 24 18.76 -2.74 -1.75
N ASP A 25 17.85 -3.27 -0.94
CA ASP A 25 17.63 -4.72 -0.88
C ASP A 25 17.04 -5.18 -2.21
N THR A 26 17.49 -6.34 -2.68
CA THR A 26 16.90 -7.02 -3.84
C THR A 26 15.90 -8.04 -3.33
N LEU A 27 14.62 -7.79 -3.57
CA LEU A 27 13.51 -8.62 -3.15
C LEU A 27 13.06 -9.50 -4.31
N GLN A 28 12.82 -10.79 -4.06
CA GLN A 28 12.24 -11.71 -5.04
C GLN A 28 10.85 -12.16 -4.60
N PHE A 29 9.90 -12.07 -5.52
CA PHE A 29 8.52 -12.46 -5.30
C PHE A 29 8.07 -13.48 -6.32
N ASP A 30 7.37 -14.51 -5.88
CA ASP A 30 6.59 -15.36 -6.77
C ASP A 30 5.18 -14.81 -6.92
N VAL A 31 4.74 -14.63 -8.16
CA VAL A 31 3.39 -14.20 -8.51
C VAL A 31 2.68 -15.37 -9.17
N ALA A 32 1.79 -16.01 -8.42
CA ALA A 32 1.00 -17.12 -8.88
C ALA A 32 -0.40 -16.68 -9.30
N THR A 33 -0.83 -17.06 -10.51
CA THR A 33 -2.22 -16.93 -10.97
C THR A 33 -2.77 -18.33 -11.29
N PRO A 34 -3.71 -18.84 -10.49
CA PRO A 34 -4.38 -20.10 -10.79
C PRO A 34 -5.16 -19.99 -12.10
N ASN A 35 -4.88 -20.88 -13.05
CA ASN A 35 -5.39 -20.76 -14.41
C ASN A 35 -6.26 -21.96 -14.78
N GLY A 36 -7.41 -22.12 -14.11
CA GLY A 36 -8.40 -23.16 -14.39
C GLY A 36 -7.79 -24.55 -14.65
N PHE A 37 -8.26 -25.24 -15.69
CA PHE A 37 -7.80 -26.59 -16.09
C PHE A 37 -6.33 -26.70 -16.52
N LYS A 38 -5.56 -25.60 -16.62
CA LYS A 38 -4.17 -25.58 -17.10
C LYS A 38 -3.11 -25.42 -16.00
N GLY A 39 -3.49 -25.48 -14.73
CA GLY A 39 -2.58 -25.39 -13.59
C GLY A 39 -2.23 -23.96 -13.17
N GLN A 40 -1.27 -23.83 -12.26
CA GLN A 40 -0.81 -22.56 -11.69
C GLN A 40 0.32 -21.98 -12.56
N ILE A 41 0.18 -20.73 -13.01
CA ILE A 41 1.29 -19.99 -13.62
C ILE A 41 1.98 -19.23 -12.51
N THR A 42 3.30 -19.41 -12.37
CA THR A 42 4.14 -18.65 -11.44
C THR A 42 5.13 -17.79 -12.22
N ASP A 43 5.12 -16.50 -11.97
CA ASP A 43 6.04 -15.48 -12.51
C ASP A 43 6.89 -14.91 -11.37
N THR A 44 8.20 -15.16 -11.39
CA THR A 44 9.11 -14.64 -10.37
C THR A 44 9.57 -13.22 -10.74
N ARG A 45 9.33 -12.26 -9.85
CA ARG A 45 9.69 -10.85 -10.02
C ARG A 45 10.79 -10.44 -9.07
N THR A 46 11.74 -9.66 -9.58
CA THR A 46 12.79 -9.05 -8.77
C THR A 46 12.55 -7.55 -8.66
N ILE A 47 12.53 -7.03 -7.43
CA ILE A 47 12.26 -5.62 -7.12
C ILE A 47 13.37 -5.10 -6.20
N VAL A 48 13.97 -3.99 -6.59
CA VAL A 48 14.96 -3.28 -5.78
C VAL A 48 14.22 -2.27 -4.90
N TYR A 49 14.19 -2.50 -3.59
CA TYR A 49 13.40 -1.70 -2.65
C TYR A 49 13.86 -1.87 -1.20
N SER A 50 14.02 -0.76 -0.48
CA SER A 50 14.49 -0.72 0.91
C SER A 50 13.44 -0.22 1.91
N GLY A 51 12.20 0.01 1.46
CA GLY A 51 11.12 0.52 2.31
C GLY A 51 10.27 -0.56 2.97
N LYS A 52 9.17 -0.14 3.58
CA LYS A 52 8.16 -1.04 4.14
C LYS A 52 7.41 -1.77 3.03
N LEU A 53 7.21 -3.08 3.18
CA LEU A 53 6.30 -3.83 2.31
C LEU A 53 4.89 -3.68 2.85
N ASP A 54 4.24 -2.56 2.52
CA ASP A 54 2.89 -2.20 2.94
C ASP A 54 1.90 -2.21 1.76
N LEU A 55 0.66 -1.76 1.99
CA LEU A 55 -0.36 -1.73 0.94
C LEU A 55 0.04 -0.84 -0.25
N ASP A 56 0.85 0.21 -0.03
CA ASP A 56 1.33 1.10 -1.09
C ASP A 56 2.38 0.40 -1.95
N PHE A 57 3.31 -0.34 -1.33
CA PHE A 57 4.26 -1.19 -2.07
C PHE A 57 3.53 -2.18 -2.98
N TYR A 58 2.57 -2.94 -2.43
CA TYR A 58 1.86 -3.95 -3.21
C TYR A 58 0.96 -3.34 -4.29
N LYS A 59 0.30 -2.21 -4.03
CA LYS A 59 -0.44 -1.44 -5.03
C LYS A 59 0.46 -1.00 -6.19
N LYS A 60 1.65 -0.47 -5.87
CA LYS A 60 2.60 0.04 -6.88
C LYS A 60 3.18 -1.07 -7.75
N HIS A 61 3.59 -2.18 -7.14
CA HIS A 61 4.37 -3.22 -7.83
C HIS A 61 3.54 -4.38 -8.38
N PHE A 62 2.34 -4.60 -7.81
CA PHE A 62 1.48 -5.71 -8.19
C PHE A 62 0.03 -5.29 -8.47
N PHE A 63 -0.30 -4.00 -8.40
CA PHE A 63 -1.65 -3.47 -8.64
C PHE A 63 -2.72 -4.03 -7.69
N THR A 64 -2.33 -4.37 -6.46
CA THR A 64 -3.24 -4.94 -5.47
C THR A 64 -2.77 -4.69 -4.03
N PRO A 65 -3.67 -4.42 -3.06
CA PRO A 65 -5.04 -3.98 -3.29
C PRO A 65 -5.05 -2.63 -4.02
N TYR A 66 -6.10 -2.33 -4.77
CA TYR A 66 -6.20 -1.05 -5.50
C TYR A 66 -7.03 -0.01 -4.74
N HIS A 67 -8.08 -0.45 -4.03
CA HIS A 67 -9.06 0.41 -3.38
C HIS A 67 -8.92 0.39 -1.85
N TYR A 68 -8.30 1.44 -1.31
CA TYR A 68 -8.23 1.73 0.13
C TYR A 68 -7.97 3.23 0.31
N PRO A 69 -8.29 3.83 1.48
CA PRO A 69 -8.00 5.23 1.73
C PRO A 69 -6.50 5.44 1.98
N GLN A 70 -6.00 6.66 1.77
CA GLN A 70 -4.58 6.98 1.96
C GLN A 70 -4.07 6.70 3.38
N LYS A 71 -4.95 6.78 4.40
CA LYS A 71 -4.62 6.46 5.79
C LYS A 71 -5.57 5.39 6.29
N MET A 72 -4.99 4.31 6.83
CA MET A 72 -5.76 3.25 7.50
C MET A 72 -6.05 3.58 8.98
N VAL A 73 -5.39 4.59 9.53
CA VAL A 73 -5.61 5.10 10.89
C VAL A 73 -5.62 6.62 10.84
N ASP A 74 -6.65 7.27 11.38
CA ASP A 74 -6.72 8.73 11.51
C ASP A 74 -7.22 9.12 12.91
N THR A 75 -6.31 9.56 13.77
CA THR A 75 -6.59 9.82 15.20
C THR A 75 -7.59 10.94 15.45
N ASN A 76 -7.93 11.74 14.44
CA ASN A 76 -8.96 12.77 14.52
C ASN A 76 -10.38 12.18 14.44
N HIS A 77 -10.51 10.92 14.02
CA HIS A 77 -11.78 10.25 13.79
C HIS A 77 -11.86 8.98 14.63
N LYS A 78 -12.83 8.88 15.55
CA LYS A 78 -13.06 7.72 16.43
C LYS A 78 -14.54 7.39 16.45
N ASN A 79 -14.90 6.14 16.18
CA ASN A 79 -16.30 5.72 15.99
C ASN A 79 -17.05 6.65 15.03
N ASP A 80 -16.38 7.10 13.98
CA ASP A 80 -16.84 8.17 13.10
C ASP A 80 -17.05 7.65 11.68
N THR A 81 -17.88 8.35 10.90
CA THR A 81 -18.07 8.09 9.47
C THR A 81 -18.03 9.38 8.70
N ILE A 82 -17.05 9.51 7.81
CA ILE A 82 -16.85 10.67 6.96
C ILE A 82 -17.37 10.33 5.56
N THR A 83 -18.13 11.24 4.95
CA THR A 83 -18.43 11.19 3.52
C THR A 83 -17.90 12.43 2.83
N LYS A 84 -17.01 12.23 1.85
CA LYS A 84 -16.45 13.31 1.03
C LYS A 84 -16.93 13.15 -0.40
N TRP A 85 -17.69 14.13 -0.87
CA TRP A 85 -18.07 14.26 -2.27
C TRP A 85 -16.95 14.88 -3.09
N ASN A 86 -16.81 14.45 -4.34
CA ASN A 86 -15.84 15.03 -5.26
C ASN A 86 -16.21 16.48 -5.61
N ASP A 87 -17.50 16.72 -5.90
CA ASP A 87 -18.09 18.05 -6.03
C ASP A 87 -19.07 18.29 -4.87
N SER A 88 -18.73 19.20 -3.96
CA SER A 88 -19.59 19.52 -2.80
C SER A 88 -20.88 20.25 -3.18
N THR A 89 -21.00 20.76 -4.40
CA THR A 89 -22.20 21.46 -4.87
C THR A 89 -23.24 20.52 -5.50
N LYS A 90 -22.85 19.27 -5.79
CA LYS A 90 -23.68 18.26 -6.47
C LYS A 90 -23.88 17.01 -5.63
N VAL A 91 -24.08 17.17 -4.34
CA VAL A 91 -24.34 16.06 -3.41
C VAL A 91 -25.58 15.29 -3.86
N GLY A 92 -25.45 13.98 -4.02
CA GLY A 92 -26.54 13.09 -4.46
C GLY A 92 -26.66 12.89 -5.97
N ASP A 93 -25.98 13.67 -6.81
CA ASP A 93 -25.98 13.48 -8.26
C ASP A 93 -24.95 12.41 -8.68
N PHE A 94 -25.37 11.15 -8.69
CA PHE A 94 -24.49 10.03 -9.07
C PHE A 94 -24.21 9.91 -10.57
N ASN A 95 -24.83 10.75 -11.42
CA ASN A 95 -24.53 10.77 -12.85
C ASN A 95 -23.20 11.46 -13.14
N THR A 96 -22.96 12.61 -12.48
CA THR A 96 -21.78 13.46 -12.73
C THR A 96 -20.85 13.61 -11.53
N ASN A 97 -21.22 13.08 -10.37
CA ASN A 97 -20.46 13.19 -9.14
C ASN A 97 -20.30 11.83 -8.46
N TRP A 98 -19.41 11.77 -7.49
CA TRP A 98 -19.17 10.61 -6.66
C TRP A 98 -18.73 11.02 -5.25
N SER A 99 -18.76 10.07 -4.34
CA SER A 99 -18.24 10.25 -2.99
C SER A 99 -17.44 9.05 -2.52
N TYR A 100 -16.55 9.33 -1.56
CA TYR A 100 -15.96 8.32 -0.70
C TYR A 100 -16.54 8.41 0.69
N THR A 101 -16.97 7.27 1.24
CA THR A 101 -17.33 7.14 2.65
C THR A 101 -16.27 6.31 3.37
N ILE A 102 -15.76 6.79 4.50
CA ILE A 102 -14.79 6.09 5.35
C ILE A 102 -15.40 5.97 6.75
N THR A 103 -15.45 4.76 7.29
CA THR A 103 -15.90 4.49 8.67
C THR A 103 -14.72 4.07 9.52
N TYR A 104 -14.68 4.55 10.78
CA TYR A 104 -13.62 4.31 11.74
C TYR A 104 -14.15 3.62 13.00
N ASP A 105 -13.32 2.77 13.61
CA ASP A 105 -13.61 2.18 14.93
C ASP A 105 -13.16 3.09 16.09
N SER A 106 -13.31 2.59 17.32
CA SER A 106 -12.94 3.30 18.55
C SER A 106 -11.44 3.55 18.70
N LEU A 107 -10.62 2.84 17.93
CA LEU A 107 -9.16 2.99 17.87
C LEU A 107 -8.72 3.82 16.66
N SER A 108 -9.65 4.53 16.01
CA SER A 108 -9.38 5.35 14.82
C SER A 108 -8.94 4.58 13.59
N ARG A 109 -9.16 3.26 13.54
CA ARG A 109 -8.79 2.43 12.39
C ARG A 109 -9.96 2.38 11.41
N VAL A 110 -9.66 2.44 10.11
CA VAL A 110 -10.66 2.36 9.05
C VAL A 110 -11.29 0.96 9.03
N THR A 111 -12.61 0.85 9.20
CA THR A 111 -13.34 -0.42 9.13
C THR A 111 -14.07 -0.62 7.81
N SER A 112 -14.45 0.46 7.12
CA SER A 112 -15.06 0.42 5.79
C SER A 112 -14.58 1.58 4.91
N TYR A 113 -14.41 1.31 3.62
CA TYR A 113 -14.14 2.29 2.57
C TYR A 113 -15.06 2.04 1.37
N ARG A 114 -15.97 2.99 1.13
CA ARG A 114 -16.98 2.90 0.10
C ARG A 114 -16.80 3.98 -0.96
N TYR A 115 -16.97 3.59 -2.22
CA TYR A 115 -17.13 4.49 -3.35
C TYR A 115 -18.57 4.39 -3.88
N SER A 116 -19.22 5.53 -4.08
CA SER A 116 -20.66 5.56 -4.40
C SER A 116 -21.05 5.14 -5.80
N ALA A 117 -20.12 5.15 -6.77
CA ALA A 117 -20.31 5.14 -8.22
C ALA A 117 -20.19 6.52 -8.89
N CYS A 118 -19.80 6.51 -10.17
CA CYS A 118 -19.91 7.61 -11.13
C CYS A 118 -20.28 7.02 -12.49
N MET A 119 -21.49 7.31 -12.97
CA MET A 119 -22.01 6.71 -14.22
C MET A 119 -21.20 7.15 -15.44
N ILE A 120 -20.93 8.45 -15.59
CA ILE A 120 -20.16 8.97 -16.73
C ILE A 120 -18.68 8.54 -16.69
N CYS A 121 -18.16 8.18 -15.51
CA CYS A 121 -16.80 7.67 -15.34
C CYS A 121 -16.69 6.17 -15.61
N SER A 122 -17.82 5.47 -15.84
CA SER A 122 -17.89 4.00 -15.95
C SER A 122 -17.29 3.27 -14.75
N GLN A 123 -17.44 3.84 -13.55
CA GLN A 123 -16.94 3.24 -12.30
C GLN A 123 -18.10 2.74 -11.46
N LEU A 124 -18.16 1.41 -11.29
CA LEU A 124 -19.12 0.75 -10.42
C LEU A 124 -18.83 1.05 -8.94
N PRO A 125 -19.86 1.06 -8.08
CA PRO A 125 -19.66 1.23 -6.65
C PRO A 125 -18.85 0.06 -6.07
N TYR A 126 -18.18 0.29 -4.96
CA TYR A 126 -17.52 -0.76 -4.19
C TYR A 126 -17.52 -0.40 -2.71
N GLU A 127 -17.42 -1.42 -1.85
CA GLU A 127 -17.31 -1.22 -0.41
C GLU A 127 -16.39 -2.26 0.20
N PHE A 128 -15.17 -1.84 0.55
CA PHE A 128 -14.21 -2.72 1.21
C PHE A 128 -14.31 -2.60 2.73
N HIS A 129 -14.48 -3.74 3.38
CA HIS A 129 -14.42 -3.89 4.83
C HIS A 129 -13.04 -4.42 5.22
N PHE A 130 -12.46 -3.89 6.30
CA PHE A 130 -11.11 -4.20 6.75
C PHE A 130 -11.14 -4.95 8.08
N ILE A 131 -10.45 -6.07 8.15
CA ILE A 131 -10.30 -6.89 9.36
C ILE A 131 -8.86 -6.80 9.82
N TYR A 132 -8.69 -6.57 11.12
CA TYR A 132 -7.40 -6.35 11.76
C TYR A 132 -7.00 -7.52 12.64
N ASN A 133 -5.69 -7.77 12.75
CA ASN A 133 -5.16 -8.59 13.83
C ASN A 133 -5.00 -7.77 15.14
N GLN A 134 -4.52 -8.44 16.20
CA GLN A 134 -4.30 -7.83 17.51
C GLN A 134 -3.24 -6.72 17.50
N LEU A 135 -2.31 -6.74 16.55
CA LEU A 135 -1.30 -5.70 16.36
C LEU A 135 -1.83 -4.49 15.56
N GLY A 136 -3.10 -4.50 15.14
CA GLY A 136 -3.69 -3.43 14.35
C GLY A 136 -3.29 -3.43 12.88
N GLN A 137 -2.79 -4.55 12.35
CA GLN A 137 -2.49 -4.73 10.93
C GLN A 137 -3.69 -5.29 10.17
N VAL A 138 -3.95 -4.82 8.95
CA VAL A 138 -5.03 -5.32 8.09
C VAL A 138 -4.67 -6.71 7.60
N ILE A 139 -5.40 -7.74 8.03
CA ILE A 139 -5.19 -9.12 7.59
C ILE A 139 -6.14 -9.54 6.47
N LYS A 140 -7.25 -8.80 6.30
CA LYS A 140 -8.25 -9.12 5.28
C LYS A 140 -9.03 -7.89 4.83
N MET A 141 -9.27 -7.80 3.53
CA MET A 141 -10.14 -6.84 2.86
C MET A 141 -11.24 -7.60 2.13
N ILE A 142 -12.50 -7.16 2.28
CA ILE A 142 -13.66 -7.84 1.67
C ILE A 142 -14.51 -6.80 0.96
N ASN A 143 -14.69 -6.92 -0.35
CA ASN A 143 -15.69 -6.15 -1.07
C ASN A 143 -17.09 -6.73 -0.75
N LYS A 144 -17.90 -5.97 -0.03
CA LYS A 144 -19.26 -6.36 0.41
C LYS A 144 -20.35 -5.95 -0.58
N LEU A 145 -20.04 -5.05 -1.51
CA LEU A 145 -21.03 -4.50 -2.43
C LEU A 145 -21.05 -5.28 -3.75
N ASN A 146 -19.87 -5.50 -4.36
CA ASN A 146 -19.72 -6.12 -5.68
C ASN A 146 -18.59 -7.17 -5.70
N ASP A 147 -18.56 -8.02 -6.73
CA ASP A 147 -17.48 -8.96 -7.11
C ASP A 147 -16.97 -9.96 -6.06
N LYS A 148 -17.55 -10.03 -4.86
CA LYS A 148 -17.15 -10.92 -3.75
C LYS A 148 -15.62 -10.98 -3.56
N LYS A 149 -14.91 -9.90 -3.89
CA LYS A 149 -13.46 -9.87 -3.91
C LYS A 149 -12.95 -9.85 -2.49
N THR A 150 -12.07 -10.78 -2.19
CA THR A 150 -11.42 -10.89 -0.88
C THR A 150 -9.92 -10.84 -1.06
N ILE A 151 -9.22 -10.08 -0.22
CA ILE A 151 -7.75 -9.99 -0.24
C ILE A 151 -7.26 -10.29 1.16
N GLU A 152 -6.33 -11.22 1.29
CA GLU A 152 -5.75 -11.63 2.57
C GLU A 152 -4.25 -11.30 2.61
N PHE A 153 -3.77 -10.91 3.79
CA PHE A 153 -2.39 -10.47 4.00
C PHE A 153 -1.75 -11.27 5.13
N LYS A 154 -0.49 -11.67 4.95
CA LYS A 154 0.36 -12.19 6.03
C LYS A 154 1.57 -11.30 6.21
N TYR A 155 1.99 -11.19 7.46
CA TYR A 155 3.07 -10.31 7.89
C TYR A 155 4.23 -11.11 8.48
N ASP A 156 5.45 -10.61 8.28
CA ASP A 156 6.61 -11.03 9.08
C ASP A 156 6.60 -10.36 10.48
N PRO A 157 7.49 -10.76 11.41
CA PRO A 157 7.57 -10.13 12.75
C PRO A 157 7.95 -8.65 12.73
N ALA A 158 8.60 -8.17 11.67
CA ALA A 158 8.89 -6.75 11.50
C ALA A 158 7.65 -5.97 11.00
N GLY A 159 6.57 -6.66 10.63
CA GLY A 159 5.31 -6.10 10.14
C GLY A 159 5.32 -5.77 8.65
N ASN A 160 6.20 -6.38 7.86
CA ASN A 160 6.14 -6.32 6.39
C ASN A 160 5.13 -7.34 5.89
N ILE A 161 4.30 -6.97 4.92
CA ILE A 161 3.47 -7.92 4.18
C ILE A 161 4.43 -8.79 3.36
N VAL A 162 4.35 -10.10 3.55
CA VAL A 162 5.18 -11.10 2.85
C VAL A 162 4.37 -12.03 1.97
N ASN A 163 3.05 -12.07 2.16
CA ASN A 163 2.14 -12.84 1.32
C ASN A 163 0.82 -12.07 1.13
N VAL A 164 0.35 -12.03 -0.11
CA VAL A 164 -0.94 -11.46 -0.49
C VAL A 164 -1.71 -12.49 -1.32
N LYS A 165 -2.94 -12.79 -0.93
CA LYS A 165 -3.83 -13.68 -1.69
C LYS A 165 -5.10 -12.95 -2.08
N GLU A 166 -5.47 -13.00 -3.35
CA GLU A 166 -6.71 -12.46 -3.87
C GLU A 166 -7.67 -13.58 -4.27
N TYR A 167 -8.91 -13.43 -3.86
CA TYR A 167 -9.98 -14.37 -4.14
C TYR A 167 -11.16 -13.67 -4.80
N HIS A 168 -11.82 -14.40 -5.69
CA HIS A 168 -13.17 -14.07 -6.17
C HIS A 168 -14.12 -15.14 -5.63
N GLY A 169 -14.90 -14.80 -4.60
CA GLY A 169 -15.61 -15.83 -3.83
C GLY A 169 -14.62 -16.74 -3.09
N SER A 170 -14.69 -18.05 -3.34
CA SER A 170 -13.77 -19.06 -2.79
C SER A 170 -12.52 -19.28 -3.64
N ASP A 171 -12.50 -18.77 -4.87
CA ASP A 171 -11.50 -19.15 -5.86
C ASP A 171 -10.29 -18.23 -5.74
N LEU A 172 -9.11 -18.82 -5.50
CA LEU A 172 -7.86 -18.08 -5.52
C LEU A 172 -7.59 -17.61 -6.95
N THR A 173 -7.39 -16.31 -7.11
CA THR A 173 -7.15 -15.67 -8.42
C THR A 173 -5.72 -15.16 -8.56
N LYS A 174 -5.09 -14.84 -7.42
CA LYS A 174 -3.70 -14.38 -7.39
C LYS A 174 -3.08 -14.65 -6.02
N GLU A 175 -1.82 -15.05 -6.01
CA GLU A 175 -0.99 -15.08 -4.82
C GLU A 175 0.35 -14.41 -5.13
N ILE A 176 0.83 -13.59 -4.20
CA ILE A 176 2.13 -12.93 -4.27
C ILE A 176 2.87 -13.28 -3.00
N GLU A 177 4.01 -13.95 -3.11
CA GLU A 177 4.81 -14.40 -1.96
C GLU A 177 6.23 -13.86 -2.07
N LEU A 178 6.74 -13.24 -1.02
CA LEU A 178 8.15 -12.89 -0.88
C LEU A 178 8.94 -14.17 -0.62
N ILE A 179 9.80 -14.56 -1.56
CA ILE A 179 10.59 -15.80 -1.48
C ILE A 179 12.06 -15.55 -1.12
N ASN A 180 12.56 -14.32 -1.31
CA ASN A 180 13.95 -13.99 -0.99
C ASN A 180 14.14 -12.49 -0.72
N LYS A 181 15.08 -12.20 0.19
CA LYS A 181 15.59 -10.86 0.48
C LYS A 181 17.12 -10.92 0.45
N LYS A 182 17.73 -10.30 -0.56
CA LYS A 182 19.19 -10.25 -0.76
C LYS A 182 19.74 -8.85 -0.54
#